data_AF-A0A7C6ZTS2-F1
#
_entry.id   AF-A0A7C6ZTS2-F1
#
_cell.length_a   1.000
_cell.length_b   1.000
_cell.length_c   1.000
_cell.angle_alpha   90.00
_cell.angle_beta   90.00
_cell.angle_gamma   90.00
#
_symmetry.space_group_name_H-M   'P 1'
#
loop_
_entity.id
_entity.type
_entity.pdbx_description
1 polymer ?
#
loop_
_entity_poly.entity_id
_entity_poly.type
_entity_poly.pdbx_seq_one_letter_code
_entity_poly.pdbx_strand_id
1 'polypeptide(L)' 'MSTQFRCANPRRAQVLSTAPVAINGIDFLEVIDHDAPSGAPPQRTLLVHMIKDAPFGLSAANVRIEGGVRVTGVQVMW' A
#
# COMPACT_ATOMS: atom_id res chain seq x y z
N MET A 1 0.00 16.59 -6.57
CA MET A 1 0.97 15.49 -6.43
C MET A 1 0.50 14.63 -5.29
N SER A 2 0.22 13.36 -5.55
CA SER A 2 -0.09 12.39 -4.52
C SER A 2 1.10 12.19 -3.59
N THR A 3 0.83 12.03 -2.29
CA THR A 3 1.91 11.81 -1.31
C THR A 3 2.34 10.35 -1.37
N GLN A 4 3.64 10.11 -1.59
CA GLN A 4 4.24 8.77 -1.61
C GLN A 4 5.02 8.49 -0.32
N PHE A 5 4.76 7.35 0.28
CA PHE A 5 5.46 6.83 1.45
C PHE A 5 6.30 5.63 1.05
N ARG A 6 7.61 5.69 1.33
CA ARG A 6 8.59 4.66 0.97
C ARG A 6 9.32 4.17 2.20
N CYS A 7 9.88 2.96 2.12
CA CYS A 7 10.82 2.51 3.14
C CYS A 7 12.07 3.40 3.12
N ALA A 8 12.51 3.87 4.30
CA ALA A 8 13.71 4.69 4.42
C ALA A 8 15.01 3.94 4.05
N ASN A 9 14.99 2.60 4.08
CA ASN A 9 16.14 1.78 3.71
C ASN A 9 15.94 1.16 2.31
N PRO A 10 16.52 1.75 1.25
CA PRO A 10 16.35 1.27 -0.12
C PRO A 10 16.98 -0.11 -0.36
N ARG A 11 17.98 -0.52 0.44
CA ARG A 11 18.61 -1.83 0.29
C ARG A 11 17.62 -2.97 0.55
N ARG A 12 16.61 -2.78 1.39
CA ARG A 12 15.59 -3.81 1.65
C ARG A 12 14.81 -4.15 0.38
N ALA A 13 14.41 -3.13 -0.37
CA ALA A 13 13.71 -3.32 -1.63
C ALA A 13 14.62 -3.99 -2.68
N GLN A 14 15.88 -3.55 -2.78
CA GLN A 14 16.87 -4.11 -3.70
C GLN A 14 17.17 -5.60 -3.44
N VAL A 15 17.30 -5.99 -2.17
CA VAL A 15 17.51 -7.39 -1.82
C VAL A 15 16.28 -8.23 -2.18
N LEU A 16 15.07 -7.73 -1.89
CA LEU A 16 13.84 -8.47 -2.19
C LEU A 16 13.58 -8.58 -3.69
N SER A 17 13.90 -7.56 -4.49
CA SER A 17 13.67 -7.58 -5.94
C SER A 17 14.53 -8.61 -6.67
N THR A 18 15.70 -8.96 -6.12
CA THR A 18 16.64 -9.92 -6.72
C THR A 18 16.63 -11.28 -6.03
N ALA A 19 16.05 -11.39 -4.82
CA ALA A 19 16.02 -12.65 -4.09
C ALA A 19 15.10 -13.69 -4.76
N PRO A 20 15.56 -14.93 -4.96
CA PRO A 20 14.76 -16.02 -5.54
C PRO A 20 13.69 -16.57 -4.58
N VAL A 21 13.57 -16.00 -3.38
CA VAL A 21 12.61 -16.44 -2.37
C VAL A 21 11.23 -15.85 -2.66
N ALA A 22 10.17 -16.60 -2.34
CA ALA A 22 8.77 -16.19 -2.51
C ALA A 22 8.30 -15.17 -1.44
N ILE A 23 9.19 -14.28 -1.00
CA ILE A 23 8.86 -13.16 -0.11
C ILE A 23 8.66 -11.93 -0.99
N ASN A 24 7.54 -11.23 -0.75
CA ASN A 24 7.22 -9.95 -1.36
C ASN A 24 7.24 -8.84 -0.30
N GLY A 25 7.16 -7.59 -0.73
CA GLY A 25 7.06 -6.43 0.13
C GLY A 25 6.46 -5.25 -0.59
N ILE A 26 6.07 -4.23 0.19
CA ILE A 26 5.59 -2.96 -0.34
C ILE A 26 6.83 -2.15 -0.77
N ASP A 27 6.84 -1.69 -2.01
CA ASP A 27 7.85 -0.75 -2.51
C ASP A 27 7.50 0.66 -2.01
N PHE A 28 6.27 1.10 -2.32
CA PHE A 28 5.73 2.36 -1.82
C PHE A 28 4.21 2.36 -1.75
N LEU A 29 3.70 3.28 -0.93
CA LEU A 29 2.28 3.56 -0.76
C LEU A 29 1.99 4.97 -1.26
N GLU A 30 0.97 5.13 -2.08
CA GLU A 30 0.53 6.43 -2.57
C GLU A 30 -0.88 6.76 -2.07
N VAL A 31 -1.07 7.98 -1.55
CA VAL A 31 -2.39 8.50 -1.18
C VAL A 31 -2.95 9.25 -2.38
N ILE A 32 -3.97 8.68 -3.01
CA ILE A 32 -4.61 9.28 -4.17
C ILE A 32 -5.54 10.41 -3.70
N ASP A 33 -5.30 11.61 -4.24
CA ASP A 33 -6.09 12.80 -3.94
C ASP A 33 -6.97 13.18 -5.13
N HIS A 34 -6.39 13.92 -6.09
CA HIS A 34 -7.09 14.47 -7.24
C HIS A 34 -7.30 13.48 -8.39
N ASP A 35 -6.57 12.36 -8.38
CA ASP A 35 -6.69 11.28 -9.36
C ASP A 35 -7.60 10.13 -8.86
N ALA A 36 -8.43 10.40 -7.84
CA ALA A 36 -9.33 9.41 -7.27
C ALA A 36 -10.37 8.97 -8.32
N PRO A 37 -10.66 7.66 -8.44
CA PRO A 37 -11.66 7.17 -9.37
C PRO A 37 -13.05 7.75 -9.02
N SER A 38 -13.89 7.90 -10.05
CA SER A 38 -15.25 8.44 -9.86
C SER A 38 -16.02 7.61 -8.83
N GLY A 39 -16.51 8.26 -7.78
CA GLY A 39 -17.20 7.61 -6.65
C GLY A 39 -16.34 7.33 -5.42
N ALA A 40 -15.00 7.45 -5.51
CA ALA A 40 -14.12 7.39 -4.36
C ALA A 40 -13.80 8.81 -3.85
N PRO A 41 -13.95 9.09 -2.55
CA PRO A 41 -13.55 10.38 -2.00
C PRO A 41 -12.03 10.60 -2.13
N PRO A 42 -11.58 11.86 -2.32
CA PRO A 42 -10.16 12.18 -2.32
C PRO A 42 -9.51 11.80 -0.99
N GLN A 43 -8.23 11.42 -1.05
CA GLN A 43 -7.41 11.04 0.12
C GLN A 43 -7.95 9.84 0.91
N ARG A 44 -8.80 9.00 0.29
CA ARG A 44 -9.29 7.73 0.88
C ARG A 44 -8.90 6.50 0.09
N THR A 45 -8.29 6.68 -1.07
CA THR A 45 -7.79 5.57 -1.89
C THR A 45 -6.29 5.46 -1.71
N LEU A 46 -5.84 4.29 -1.28
CA LEU A 46 -4.43 3.97 -1.11
C LEU A 46 -3.99 3.04 -2.24
N LEU A 47 -3.03 3.49 -3.05
CA LEU A 47 -2.41 2.66 -4.06
C LEU A 47 -1.14 2.02 -3.48
N VAL A 48 -1.15 0.69 -3.37
CA VAL A 48 -0.04 -0.08 -2.81
C VAL A 48 0.77 -0.66 -3.96
N HIS A 49 2.02 -0.21 -4.11
CA HIS A 49 2.95 -0.77 -5.08
C HIS A 49 3.79 -1.85 -4.42
N MET A 50 3.80 -3.03 -5.02
CA MET A 50 4.54 -4.19 -4.51
C MET A 50 5.86 -4.35 -5.28
N ILE A 51 6.89 -4.88 -4.62
CA ILE A 51 8.21 -5.10 -5.21
C ILE A 51 8.15 -6.22 -6.26
N LYS A 52 7.36 -7.26 -6.00
CA LYS A 52 7.01 -8.34 -6.93
C LYS A 52 5.52 -8.32 -7.20
N ASP A 53 5.05 -9.13 -8.15
CA ASP A 53 3.63 -9.26 -8.46
C ASP A 53 2.77 -9.43 -7.20
N ALA A 54 1.69 -8.66 -7.14
CA ALA A 54 0.75 -8.72 -6.02
C ALA A 54 0.17 -10.14 -5.93
N PRO A 55 0.02 -10.70 -4.72
CA PRO A 55 -0.56 -12.03 -4.57
C PRO A 55 -2.00 -12.03 -5.08
N PHE A 56 -2.36 -13.09 -5.79
CA PHE A 56 -3.72 -13.28 -6.26
C PHE A 56 -4.68 -13.48 -5.08
N GLY A 57 -5.91 -12.96 -5.18
CA GLY A 57 -6.95 -13.14 -4.16
C GLY A 57 -6.83 -12.24 -2.93
N LEU A 58 -6.09 -11.14 -3.01
CA LEU A 58 -6.11 -10.09 -1.98
C LEU A 58 -7.55 -9.60 -1.75
N SER A 59 -7.97 -9.60 -0.49
CA SER A 59 -9.28 -9.13 -0.05
C SER A 59 -9.15 -8.20 1.15
N ALA A 60 -10.27 -7.60 1.58
CA ALA A 60 -10.26 -6.66 2.71
C ALA A 60 -9.84 -7.36 4.00
N ALA A 61 -10.08 -8.66 4.12
CA ALA A 61 -9.65 -9.47 5.26
C ALA A 61 -8.12 -9.63 5.37
N ASN A 62 -7.38 -9.40 4.29
CA ASN A 62 -5.92 -9.50 4.27
C ASN A 62 -5.23 -8.16 4.59
N VAL A 63 -5.99 -7.07 4.68
CA VAL A 63 -5.46 -5.71 4.83
C VAL A 63 -5.94 -5.15 6.16
N ARG A 64 -5.02 -4.57 6.92
CA ARG A 64 -5.35 -3.87 8.17
C ARG A 64 -4.71 -2.49 8.14
N ILE A 65 -5.54 -1.47 8.34
CA ILE A 65 -5.10 -0.09 8.47
C ILE A 65 -5.36 0.33 9.92
N GLU A 66 -4.27 0.61 10.63
CA GLU A 66 -4.34 1.12 11.99
C GLU A 66 -3.89 2.58 11.97
N GLY A 67 -4.68 3.44 12.61
CA GLY A 67 -4.26 4.80 12.90
C GLY A 67 -3.51 4.86 14.23
N GLY A 68 -3.21 6.09 14.65
CA GLY A 68 -2.68 6.37 15.98
C GLY A 68 -3.79 6.45 17.03
N VAL A 69 -3.56 7.30 18.03
CA VAL A 69 -4.41 7.38 19.24
C VAL A 69 -5.87 7.79 18.95
N ARG A 70 -6.12 8.63 17.95
CA ARG A 70 -7.45 9.23 17.70
C ARG A 70 -8.23 8.61 16.54
N VAL A 71 -7.57 7.86 15.67
CA VAL A 71 -8.18 7.28 14.46
C VAL A 71 -8.07 5.78 14.59
N THR A 72 -9.19 5.14 14.90
CA THR A 72 -9.27 3.69 15.10
C THR A 72 -10.38 3.11 14.23
N GLY A 73 -10.36 1.78 14.03
CA GLY A 73 -11.43 1.07 13.32
C GLY A 73 -11.54 1.40 11.83
N VAL A 74 -10.44 1.81 11.17
CA VAL A 74 -10.43 2.12 9.74
C VAL A 74 -10.80 0.87 8.95
N GLN A 75 -11.91 0.94 8.21
CA GLN A 75 -12.39 -0.15 7.38
C GLN A 75 -11.76 -0.09 5.99
N VAL A 76 -11.36 -1.25 5.47
CA VAL A 76 -10.83 -1.39 4.11
C VAL A 76 -11.99 -1.71 3.16
N MET A 77 -12.09 -0.96 2.06
CA MET A 77 -13.05 -1.15 0.99
C MET A 77 -12.29 -1.37 -0.33
N TRP A 78 -12.86 -2.16 -1.25
CA TRP A 78 -12.31 -2.43 -2.59
C TRP A 78 -13.22 -1.85 -3.66
#